data_AF-A0A353PB53-F1
#
_entry.id   AF-A0A353PB53-F1
#
_cell.length_a   1.000
_cell.length_b   1.000
_cell.length_c   1.000
_cell.angle_alpha   90.00
_cell.angle_beta   90.00
_cell.angle_gamma   90.00
#
_symmetry.space_group_name_H-M   'P 1'
#
loop_
_entity.id
_entity.type
_entity.pdbx_description
1 polymer ?
#
loop_
_entity_poly.entity_id
_entity_poly.type
_entity_poly.pdbx_seq_one_letter_code
_entity_poly.pdbx_strand_id
1 'polypeptide(L)'
;GLTAGLSGVPGKKGRLEAQLAMPGYTGRWRELSRLPVEGRMVLETDELAALTLLSPHLDQPQGRFSADLAWRGPWQAPVFSGGARLAGGSVDVPVAGLQLRDIALEASPTAGDQLQFAGQLTSGGGDLSLQGQLKLQAGQPQLLAQLKGRDVRVANTAEAEVWVSPDIQVGYAPAGLSVQGQLTVPQALLKPKELEGTVRPSSDEIIVGAAAEPEPETLAWNLDLRLILGDRVRFEGFGLKTDITGQLGLREGPGTLPVASGELVLDGRYRAYGQDLTIERGRILYTGVPLDSPGLDLRASREFQEQTVGVEVRGLLQQPDVKVFSAPLLPQSDALAYLVLGRPLNQASSDDSAAMNRAAAALGLAGGELLAQRIGGRLGVQDVEIRNSGDVATSELSFGRYLTPRLYISYGVGVFNAVSTLRTRYELSRRWTLRTESGVQSSIDAIYTLER
;
A
#
# COMPACT_ATOMS: atom_id res chain seq x y z
N GLY A 1 55.29 11.48 6.06
CA GLY A 1 54.18 10.56 5.78
C GLY A 1 53.52 10.19 7.09
N LEU A 2 52.20 10.07 7.12
CA LEU A 2 51.47 9.60 8.31
C LEU A 2 51.38 8.07 8.24
N THR A 3 51.56 7.38 9.35
CA THR A 3 51.21 5.96 9.48
C THR A 3 50.34 5.76 10.71
N ALA A 4 49.34 4.91 10.61
CA ALA A 4 48.43 4.56 11.68
C ALA A 4 48.17 3.05 11.64
N GLY A 5 48.11 2.42 12.81
CA GLY A 5 47.79 1.01 12.96
C GLY A 5 46.67 0.84 13.97
N LEU A 6 45.76 -0.09 13.67
CA LEU A 6 44.72 -0.55 14.58
C LEU A 6 44.85 -2.07 14.67
N SER A 7 44.88 -2.59 15.89
CA SER A 7 44.82 -4.04 16.12
C SER A 7 43.84 -4.35 17.24
N GLY A 8 43.14 -5.48 17.14
CA GLY A 8 42.13 -5.89 18.11
C GLY A 8 41.65 -7.31 17.88
N VAL A 9 40.89 -7.81 18.85
CA VAL A 9 40.26 -9.13 18.83
C VAL A 9 38.75 -8.90 18.80
N PRO A 10 38.12 -8.84 17.62
CA PRO A 10 36.66 -8.74 17.53
C PRO A 10 36.03 -10.02 18.10
N GLY A 11 35.25 -9.84 19.15
CA GLY A 11 34.61 -10.96 19.84
C GLY A 11 35.57 -11.87 20.61
N LYS A 12 35.19 -13.13 20.79
CA LYS A 12 35.97 -14.09 21.59
C LYS A 12 37.20 -14.69 20.88
N LYS A 13 37.20 -14.73 19.54
CA LYS A 13 38.21 -15.44 18.74
C LYS A 13 38.63 -14.72 17.45
N GLY A 14 38.19 -13.48 17.23
CA GLY A 14 38.48 -12.77 16.01
C GLY A 14 39.88 -12.15 15.98
N ARG A 15 40.26 -11.65 14.80
CA ARG A 15 41.48 -10.89 14.56
C ARG A 15 41.15 -9.69 13.71
N LEU A 16 41.50 -8.49 14.17
CA LEU A 16 41.48 -7.27 13.38
C LEU A 16 42.88 -6.69 13.38
N GLU A 17 43.45 -6.52 12.19
CA GLU A 17 44.70 -5.79 11.98
C GLU A 17 44.49 -4.87 10.79
N ALA A 18 44.54 -3.57 11.03
CA ALA A 18 44.47 -2.56 9.99
C ALA A 18 45.69 -1.66 10.06
N GLN A 19 46.28 -1.36 8.91
CA GLN A 19 47.38 -0.43 8.75
C GLN A 19 47.03 0.55 7.64
N LEU A 20 47.27 1.82 7.90
CA LEU A 20 47.06 2.91 6.96
C LEU A 20 48.32 3.76 6.91
N ALA A 21 48.82 4.03 5.71
CA ALA A 21 49.91 4.96 5.47
C ALA A 21 49.49 6.00 4.41
N MET A 22 49.92 7.23 4.64
CA MET A 22 49.75 8.36 3.73
C MET A 22 51.14 8.91 3.37
N PRO A 23 51.80 8.30 2.38
CA PRO A 23 53.04 8.85 1.84
C PRO A 23 52.78 10.26 1.29
N GLY A 24 53.61 11.22 1.68
CA GLY A 24 53.47 12.62 1.28
C GLY A 24 52.58 13.50 2.18
N TYR A 25 51.98 12.98 3.26
CA TYR A 25 51.31 13.85 4.24
C TYR A 25 52.31 14.77 4.96
N THR A 26 52.07 16.09 4.87
CA THR A 26 52.90 17.17 5.42
C THR A 26 52.25 17.91 6.61
N GLY A 27 51.13 17.41 7.15
CA GLY A 27 50.43 18.04 8.29
C GLY A 27 49.29 18.99 7.92
N ARG A 28 48.99 19.17 6.63
CA ARG A 28 47.88 20.02 6.15
C ARG A 28 46.69 19.18 5.68
N TRP A 29 45.56 19.29 6.38
CA TRP A 29 44.34 18.52 6.12
C TRP A 29 43.68 18.80 4.75
N ARG A 30 43.91 19.97 4.15
CA ARG A 30 43.30 20.37 2.85
C ARG A 30 43.83 19.61 1.63
N GLU A 31 44.95 18.90 1.74
CA GLU A 31 45.60 18.21 0.61
C GLU A 31 45.29 16.69 0.55
N LEU A 32 44.52 16.16 1.52
CA LEU A 32 44.26 14.72 1.67
C LEU A 32 43.62 14.05 0.46
N SER A 33 42.76 14.76 -0.28
CA SER A 33 42.02 14.18 -1.40
C SER A 33 42.89 13.80 -2.60
N ARG A 34 44.11 14.35 -2.69
CA ARG A 34 45.07 14.08 -3.78
C ARG A 34 46.25 13.21 -3.35
N LEU A 35 46.44 13.02 -2.04
CA LEU A 35 47.55 12.24 -1.54
C LEU A 35 47.29 10.74 -1.78
N PRO A 36 48.32 9.98 -2.19
CA PRO A 36 48.23 8.54 -2.23
C PRO A 36 48.06 8.00 -0.81
N VAL A 37 47.20 7.01 -0.71
CA VAL A 37 46.86 6.29 0.50
C VAL A 37 47.21 4.84 0.22
N GLU A 38 47.86 4.19 1.16
CA GLU A 38 48.12 2.76 1.12
C GLU A 38 47.69 2.15 2.44
N GLY A 39 47.14 0.95 2.40
CA GLY A 39 46.74 0.26 3.61
C GLY A 39 46.36 -1.18 3.39
N ARG A 40 46.33 -1.93 4.49
CA ARG A 40 45.89 -3.31 4.54
C ARG A 40 45.03 -3.52 5.76
N MET A 41 43.97 -4.29 5.62
CA MET A 41 43.08 -4.72 6.68
C MET A 41 42.89 -6.22 6.59
N VAL A 42 43.25 -6.92 7.66
CA VAL A 42 42.90 -8.33 7.90
C VAL A 42 41.85 -8.35 9.00
N LEU A 43 40.69 -8.92 8.72
CA LEU A 43 39.58 -9.07 9.65
C LEU A 43 39.08 -10.51 9.61
N GLU A 44 39.10 -11.19 10.74
CA GLU A 44 38.47 -12.49 10.95
C GLU A 44 37.55 -12.36 12.16
N THR A 45 36.27 -12.70 12.02
CA THR A 45 35.31 -12.67 13.13
C THR A 45 34.19 -13.68 12.90
N ASP A 46 33.75 -14.33 13.98
CA ASP A 46 32.52 -15.12 14.00
C ASP A 46 31.36 -14.32 14.64
N GLU A 47 31.64 -13.14 15.17
CA GLU A 47 30.66 -12.24 15.79
C GLU A 47 30.24 -11.18 14.78
N LEU A 48 29.00 -11.29 14.30
CA LEU A 48 28.40 -10.35 13.36
C LEU A 48 27.35 -9.45 14.02
N ALA A 49 27.29 -9.45 15.36
CA ALA A 49 26.35 -8.66 16.14
C ALA A 49 26.42 -7.16 15.81
N ALA A 50 27.58 -6.64 15.39
CA ALA A 50 27.71 -5.25 14.95
C ALA A 50 26.84 -4.90 13.73
N LEU A 51 26.40 -5.89 12.92
CA LEU A 51 25.50 -5.66 11.79
C LEU A 51 24.11 -5.18 12.23
N THR A 52 23.69 -5.46 13.47
CA THR A 52 22.40 -4.96 14.00
C THR A 52 22.42 -3.44 14.23
N LEU A 53 23.61 -2.83 14.34
CA LEU A 53 23.76 -1.37 14.40
C LEU A 53 23.48 -0.70 13.05
N LEU A 54 23.69 -1.42 11.94
CA LEU A 54 23.44 -0.93 10.59
C LEU A 54 21.98 -1.13 10.15
N SER A 55 21.33 -2.15 10.69
CA SER A 55 19.91 -2.42 10.45
C SER A 55 19.25 -2.99 11.71
N PRO A 56 18.38 -2.22 12.39
CA PRO A 56 17.72 -2.67 13.61
C PRO A 56 16.68 -3.79 13.35
N HIS A 57 16.41 -4.11 12.09
CA HIS A 57 15.48 -5.18 11.69
C HIS A 57 16.11 -6.57 11.67
N LEU A 58 17.44 -6.65 11.82
CA LEU A 58 18.18 -7.89 11.87
C LEU A 58 18.34 -8.35 13.32
N ASP A 59 18.07 -9.62 13.58
CA ASP A 59 18.31 -10.24 14.87
C ASP A 59 19.30 -11.41 14.76
N GLN A 60 20.16 -11.52 15.77
CA GLN A 60 21.16 -12.57 15.94
C GLN A 60 21.96 -12.94 14.66
N PRO A 61 22.60 -11.98 13.96
CA PRO A 61 23.47 -12.30 12.85
C PRO A 61 24.68 -13.13 13.31
N GLN A 62 24.89 -14.27 12.67
CA GLN A 62 25.95 -15.23 12.93
C GLN A 62 26.65 -15.62 11.63
N GLY A 63 27.88 -16.12 11.71
CA GLY A 63 28.63 -16.62 10.57
C GLY A 63 30.10 -16.26 10.66
N ARG A 64 30.94 -16.96 9.90
CA ARG A 64 32.38 -16.67 9.84
C ARG A 64 32.64 -15.66 8.73
N PHE A 65 33.08 -14.46 9.10
CA PHE A 65 33.54 -13.44 8.18
C PHE A 65 35.06 -13.36 8.19
N SER A 66 35.66 -13.40 7.02
CA SER A 66 37.10 -13.21 6.81
C SER A 66 37.32 -12.22 5.67
N ALA A 67 38.14 -11.20 5.88
CA ALA A 67 38.54 -10.25 4.86
C ALA A 67 40.04 -9.99 4.95
N ASP A 68 40.73 -10.03 3.82
CA ASP A 68 42.09 -9.54 3.65
C ASP A 68 42.05 -8.55 2.49
N LEU A 69 41.99 -7.27 2.82
CA LEU A 69 41.82 -6.18 1.87
C LEU A 69 43.04 -5.29 1.93
N ALA A 70 43.63 -4.99 0.78
CA ALA A 70 44.62 -3.94 0.64
C ALA A 70 44.11 -2.88 -0.34
N TRP A 71 44.49 -1.63 -0.13
CA TRP A 71 44.16 -0.52 -1.01
C TRP A 71 45.40 0.33 -1.25
N ARG A 72 45.49 0.90 -2.45
CA ARG A 72 46.57 1.81 -2.84
C ARG A 72 46.09 2.85 -3.84
N GLY A 73 46.72 4.02 -3.84
CA GLY A 73 46.42 5.09 -4.82
C GLY A 73 45.71 6.29 -4.18
N PRO A 74 45.23 7.25 -4.97
CA PRO A 74 44.59 8.45 -4.42
C PRO A 74 43.27 8.11 -3.73
N TRP A 75 42.91 8.84 -2.67
CA TRP A 75 41.67 8.62 -1.92
C TRP A 75 40.40 8.66 -2.79
N GLN A 76 40.42 9.40 -3.91
CA GLN A 76 39.30 9.51 -4.85
C GLN A 76 39.17 8.32 -5.83
N ALA A 77 40.23 7.51 -5.98
CA ALA A 77 40.26 6.35 -6.85
C ALA A 77 41.24 5.29 -6.33
N PRO A 78 40.98 4.70 -5.15
CA PRO A 78 41.81 3.64 -4.60
C PRO A 78 41.66 2.37 -5.43
N VAL A 79 42.78 1.70 -5.69
CA VAL A 79 42.83 0.36 -6.26
C VAL A 79 42.82 -0.65 -5.10
N PHE A 80 41.80 -1.49 -5.06
CA PHE A 80 41.65 -2.54 -4.06
C PHE A 80 42.26 -3.87 -4.54
N SER A 81 42.80 -4.66 -3.63
CA SER A 81 43.25 -6.04 -3.86
C SER A 81 42.91 -6.93 -2.65
N GLY A 82 42.82 -8.24 -2.86
CA GLY A 82 42.51 -9.21 -1.81
C GLY A 82 41.09 -9.76 -1.94
N GLY A 83 40.36 -9.89 -0.83
CA GLY A 83 38.97 -10.35 -0.86
C GLY A 83 38.31 -10.44 0.50
N ALA A 84 36.99 -10.61 0.49
CA ALA A 84 36.17 -10.85 1.67
C ALA A 84 35.26 -12.06 1.43
N ARG A 85 35.03 -12.84 2.48
CA ARG A 85 34.16 -14.01 2.48
C ARG A 85 33.35 -14.05 3.77
N LEU A 86 32.06 -14.31 3.63
CA LEU A 86 31.16 -14.76 4.70
C LEU A 86 30.78 -16.21 4.40
N ALA A 87 30.89 -17.10 5.39
CA ALA A 87 30.49 -18.50 5.25
C ALA A 87 29.66 -18.96 6.44
N GLY A 88 28.67 -19.81 6.17
CA GLY A 88 27.77 -20.36 7.19
C GLY A 88 26.98 -19.28 7.93
N GLY A 89 26.66 -18.19 7.24
CA GLY A 89 25.96 -17.07 7.83
C GLY A 89 24.48 -17.39 8.08
N SER A 90 23.93 -16.80 9.12
CA SER A 90 22.51 -16.86 9.41
C SER A 90 22.03 -15.59 10.10
N VAL A 91 20.82 -15.15 9.79
CA VAL A 91 20.21 -13.98 10.42
C VAL A 91 18.71 -14.15 10.45
N ASP A 92 18.08 -13.72 11.53
CA ASP A 92 16.64 -13.69 11.64
C ASP A 92 16.15 -12.28 11.29
N VAL A 93 15.01 -12.19 10.60
CA VAL A 93 14.37 -10.91 10.26
C VAL A 93 12.95 -10.94 10.85
N PRO A 94 12.81 -10.63 12.16
CA PRO A 94 11.56 -10.82 12.88
C PRO A 94 10.37 -10.06 12.27
N VAL A 95 10.62 -8.85 11.75
CA VAL A 95 9.59 -8.02 11.11
C VAL A 95 8.94 -8.67 9.89
N ALA A 96 9.65 -9.57 9.21
CA ALA A 96 9.15 -10.34 8.07
C ALA A 96 8.88 -11.81 8.43
N GLY A 97 9.12 -12.21 9.69
CA GLY A 97 9.03 -13.59 10.16
C GLY A 97 10.00 -14.55 9.46
N LEU A 98 11.12 -14.04 8.94
CA LEU A 98 12.07 -14.83 8.14
C LEU A 98 13.25 -15.31 8.98
N GLN A 99 13.76 -16.46 8.58
CA GLN A 99 15.03 -17.00 9.03
C GLN A 99 15.88 -17.27 7.79
N LEU A 100 16.95 -16.50 7.64
CA LEU A 100 17.88 -16.64 6.53
C LEU A 100 19.03 -17.52 6.98
N ARG A 101 19.29 -18.60 6.24
CA ARG A 101 20.29 -19.63 6.57
C ARG A 101 21.25 -19.83 5.40
N ASP A 102 22.31 -20.59 5.65
CA ASP A 102 23.33 -20.96 4.67
C ASP A 102 23.89 -19.78 3.87
N ILE A 103 23.96 -18.60 4.49
CA ILE A 103 24.40 -17.38 3.83
C ILE A 103 25.90 -17.53 3.54
N ALA A 104 26.24 -17.49 2.27
CA ALA A 104 27.61 -17.39 1.82
C ALA A 104 27.73 -16.17 0.91
N LEU A 105 28.71 -15.31 1.18
CA LEU A 105 29.02 -14.15 0.35
C LEU A 105 30.50 -14.14 0.07
N GLU A 106 30.88 -13.79 -1.15
CA GLU A 106 32.25 -13.65 -1.58
C GLU A 106 32.37 -12.35 -2.37
N ALA A 107 33.41 -11.59 -2.07
CA ALA A 107 33.73 -10.36 -2.77
C ALA A 107 35.22 -10.34 -3.06
N SER A 108 35.59 -10.07 -4.30
CA SER A 108 36.98 -9.99 -4.73
C SER A 108 37.16 -8.83 -5.70
N PRO A 109 38.22 -8.02 -5.58
CA PRO A 109 38.60 -7.08 -6.62
C PRO A 109 38.94 -7.82 -7.92
N THR A 110 38.46 -7.27 -9.03
CA THR A 110 38.83 -7.63 -10.40
C THR A 110 39.89 -6.65 -10.90
N ALA A 111 40.47 -6.88 -12.08
CA ALA A 111 41.48 -5.98 -12.63
C ALA A 111 40.93 -4.54 -12.77
N GLY A 112 41.56 -3.56 -12.11
CA GLY A 112 41.17 -2.14 -12.16
C GLY A 112 40.47 -1.63 -10.90
N ASP A 113 39.38 -0.87 -11.08
CA ASP A 113 38.55 -0.21 -10.07
C ASP A 113 37.21 -0.94 -9.80
N GLN A 114 37.17 -2.23 -10.11
CA GLN A 114 35.97 -3.07 -10.06
C GLN A 114 36.08 -4.14 -8.97
N LEU A 115 35.00 -4.35 -8.22
CA LEU A 115 34.83 -5.42 -7.25
C LEU A 115 33.68 -6.31 -7.73
N GLN A 116 33.96 -7.58 -7.96
CA GLN A 116 32.92 -8.58 -8.20
C GLN A 116 32.48 -9.19 -6.88
N PHE A 117 31.21 -9.53 -6.78
CA PHE A 117 30.66 -10.24 -5.63
C PHE A 117 29.68 -11.32 -6.09
N ALA A 118 29.65 -12.39 -5.32
CA ALA A 118 28.71 -13.48 -5.48
C ALA A 118 28.20 -13.90 -4.10
N GLY A 119 26.97 -14.38 -4.05
CA GLY A 119 26.30 -14.68 -2.81
C GLY A 119 25.20 -15.70 -3.00
N GLN A 120 24.91 -16.42 -1.93
CA GLN A 120 23.77 -17.30 -1.84
C GLN A 120 23.20 -17.30 -0.42
N LEU A 121 21.91 -17.58 -0.31
CA LEU A 121 21.22 -17.83 0.95
C LEU A 121 20.05 -18.78 0.74
N THR A 122 19.59 -19.39 1.83
CA THR A 122 18.36 -20.17 1.87
C THR A 122 17.31 -19.48 2.75
N SER A 123 16.06 -19.47 2.29
CA SER A 123 14.92 -18.91 3.04
C SER A 123 13.65 -19.73 2.79
N GLY A 124 13.08 -20.29 3.87
CA GLY A 124 11.84 -21.06 3.81
C GLY A 124 11.89 -22.28 2.87
N GLY A 125 13.08 -22.88 2.70
CA GLY A 125 13.33 -24.03 1.82
C GLY A 125 13.72 -23.68 0.38
N GLY A 126 13.62 -22.41 -0.02
CA GLY A 126 14.07 -21.92 -1.33
C GLY A 126 15.51 -21.40 -1.31
N ASP A 127 16.10 -21.32 -2.51
CA ASP A 127 17.46 -20.84 -2.75
C ASP A 127 17.44 -19.48 -3.45
N LEU A 128 18.31 -18.58 -2.99
CA LEU A 128 18.52 -17.27 -3.60
C LEU A 128 20.01 -17.10 -3.86
N SER A 129 20.33 -16.67 -5.07
CA SER A 129 21.67 -16.35 -5.53
C SER A 129 21.74 -14.89 -5.96
N LEU A 130 22.87 -14.26 -5.66
CA LEU A 130 23.19 -12.89 -5.99
C LEU A 130 24.56 -12.90 -6.67
N GLN A 131 24.70 -12.22 -7.79
CA GLN A 131 26.00 -12.00 -8.41
C GLN A 131 26.06 -10.60 -8.98
N GLY A 132 27.21 -9.94 -8.95
CA GLY A 132 27.29 -8.59 -9.47
C GLY A 132 28.69 -8.00 -9.42
N GLN A 133 28.74 -6.74 -9.81
CA GLN A 133 29.94 -5.94 -9.85
C GLN A 133 29.66 -4.54 -9.32
N LEU A 134 30.61 -4.01 -8.56
CA LEU A 134 30.67 -2.64 -8.07
C LEU A 134 31.88 -1.97 -8.71
N LYS A 135 31.67 -0.86 -9.40
CA LYS A 135 32.73 -0.02 -9.96
C LYS A 135 32.78 1.30 -9.22
N LEU A 136 33.96 1.75 -8.82
CA LEU A 136 34.15 3.08 -8.23
C LEU A 136 34.75 4.04 -9.25
N GLN A 137 33.89 4.77 -9.96
CA GLN A 137 34.33 5.73 -10.98
C GLN A 137 34.34 7.15 -10.40
N ALA A 138 35.52 7.76 -10.27
CA ALA A 138 35.69 9.12 -9.73
C ALA A 138 35.01 9.33 -8.36
N GLY A 139 35.08 8.33 -7.48
CA GLY A 139 34.43 8.35 -6.17
C GLY A 139 32.93 8.07 -6.18
N GLN A 140 32.33 7.82 -7.35
CA GLN A 140 30.91 7.49 -7.49
C GLN A 140 30.74 5.97 -7.69
N PRO A 141 30.04 5.28 -6.76
CA PRO A 141 29.78 3.85 -6.90
C PRO A 141 28.73 3.57 -7.97
N GLN A 142 29.03 2.61 -8.85
CA GLN A 142 28.13 2.04 -9.83
C GLN A 142 27.99 0.55 -9.57
N LEU A 143 26.79 0.10 -9.23
CA LEU A 143 26.46 -1.29 -8.94
C LEU A 143 25.67 -1.88 -10.11
N LEU A 144 26.00 -3.11 -10.48
CA LEU A 144 25.12 -3.94 -11.29
C LEU A 144 25.08 -5.34 -10.66
N ALA A 145 23.89 -5.75 -10.24
CA ALA A 145 23.66 -7.03 -9.58
C ALA A 145 22.55 -7.80 -10.29
N GLN A 146 22.70 -9.10 -10.40
CA GLN A 146 21.67 -10.05 -10.79
C GLN A 146 21.26 -10.86 -9.56
N LEU A 147 19.97 -10.91 -9.31
CA LEU A 147 19.34 -11.68 -8.26
C LEU A 147 18.48 -12.78 -8.91
N LYS A 148 18.83 -14.05 -8.66
CA LYS A 148 18.09 -15.22 -9.14
C LYS A 148 17.75 -16.14 -7.99
N GLY A 149 16.53 -16.64 -7.93
CA GLY A 149 16.16 -17.59 -6.90
C GLY A 149 14.95 -18.43 -7.27
N ARG A 150 14.71 -19.46 -6.45
CA ARG A 150 13.59 -20.38 -6.59
C ARG A 150 12.90 -20.58 -5.25
N ASP A 151 11.58 -20.40 -5.26
CA ASP A 151 10.70 -20.66 -4.10
C ASP A 151 11.21 -20.00 -2.80
N VAL A 152 11.78 -18.80 -2.90
CA VAL A 152 12.37 -18.06 -1.78
C VAL A 152 11.28 -17.43 -0.94
N ARG A 153 11.21 -17.76 0.35
CA ARG A 153 10.22 -17.13 1.24
C ARG A 153 10.66 -15.72 1.61
N VAL A 154 9.81 -14.73 1.33
CA VAL A 154 10.09 -13.30 1.56
C VAL A 154 9.15 -12.64 2.57
N ALA A 155 8.07 -13.33 2.95
CA ALA A 155 7.26 -12.96 4.11
C ALA A 155 6.69 -14.22 4.77
N ASN A 156 6.63 -14.21 6.09
CA ASN A 156 6.04 -15.24 6.93
C ASN A 156 5.47 -14.60 8.20
N THR A 157 4.48 -13.72 8.01
CA THR A 157 3.76 -13.06 9.10
C THR A 157 2.35 -13.62 9.20
N ALA A 158 1.60 -13.22 10.23
CA ALA A 158 0.19 -13.60 10.34
C ALA A 158 -0.66 -13.03 9.18
N GLU A 159 -0.22 -11.91 8.62
CA GLU A 159 -0.89 -11.17 7.57
C GLU A 159 -0.46 -11.59 6.16
N ALA A 160 0.73 -12.17 6.00
CA ALA A 160 1.24 -12.55 4.70
C ALA A 160 2.26 -13.68 4.76
N GLU A 161 2.03 -14.73 3.97
CA GLU A 161 3.02 -15.75 3.67
C GLU A 161 3.30 -15.73 2.17
N VAL A 162 4.55 -15.43 1.76
CA VAL A 162 4.86 -15.17 0.35
C VAL A 162 6.15 -15.87 -0.05
N TRP A 163 6.08 -16.62 -1.16
CA TRP A 163 7.22 -17.24 -1.83
C TRP A 163 7.39 -16.63 -3.20
N VAL A 164 8.64 -16.35 -3.58
CA VAL A 164 8.98 -15.74 -4.87
C VAL A 164 10.14 -16.46 -5.54
N SER A 165 10.15 -16.44 -6.86
CA SER A 165 11.27 -16.87 -7.70
C SER A 165 11.70 -15.68 -8.55
N PRO A 166 12.65 -14.86 -8.07
CA PRO A 166 13.10 -13.67 -8.79
C PRO A 166 14.07 -14.05 -9.91
N ASP A 167 14.01 -13.31 -11.01
CA ASP A 167 15.10 -13.15 -11.99
C ASP A 167 15.18 -11.65 -12.32
N ILE A 168 15.87 -10.91 -11.44
CA ILE A 168 15.85 -9.45 -11.38
C ILE A 168 17.28 -8.92 -11.47
N GLN A 169 17.47 -7.87 -12.25
CA GLN A 169 18.68 -7.07 -12.27
C GLN A 169 18.45 -5.78 -11.49
N VAL A 170 19.39 -5.47 -10.60
CA VAL A 170 19.42 -4.23 -9.81
C VAL A 170 20.64 -3.43 -10.23
N GLY A 171 20.42 -2.21 -10.70
CA GLY A 171 21.45 -1.23 -10.99
C GLY A 171 21.42 -0.10 -9.98
N TYR A 172 22.57 0.43 -9.62
CA TYR A 172 22.67 1.69 -8.89
C TYR A 172 23.77 2.55 -9.49
N ALA A 173 23.47 3.82 -9.72
CA ALA A 173 24.39 4.82 -10.24
C ALA A 173 24.04 6.20 -9.65
N PRO A 174 24.85 7.25 -9.86
CA PRO A 174 24.51 8.61 -9.44
C PRO A 174 23.15 9.11 -9.95
N ALA A 175 22.69 8.56 -11.08
CA ALA A 175 21.37 8.86 -11.65
C ALA A 175 20.20 8.20 -10.92
N GLY A 176 20.46 7.24 -10.03
CA GLY A 176 19.42 6.55 -9.25
C GLY A 176 19.57 5.03 -9.18
N LEU A 177 18.57 4.41 -8.55
CA LEU A 177 18.37 2.96 -8.50
C LEU A 177 17.57 2.50 -9.73
N SER A 178 17.90 1.36 -10.32
CA SER A 178 17.09 0.70 -11.34
C SER A 178 16.83 -0.75 -10.96
N VAL A 179 15.59 -1.20 -11.12
CA VAL A 179 15.19 -2.59 -10.85
C VAL A 179 14.40 -3.08 -12.04
N GLN A 180 14.91 -4.11 -12.71
CA GLN A 180 14.31 -4.64 -13.93
C GLN A 180 14.32 -6.17 -13.98
N GLY A 181 13.29 -6.80 -14.55
CA GLY A 181 13.26 -8.25 -14.75
C GLY A 181 11.91 -8.89 -14.47
N GLN A 182 11.93 -10.15 -14.05
CA GLN A 182 10.73 -10.95 -13.79
C GLN A 182 10.69 -11.41 -12.33
N LEU A 183 9.52 -11.32 -11.72
CA LEU A 183 9.24 -11.84 -10.39
C LEU A 183 8.07 -12.81 -10.47
N THR A 184 8.33 -14.09 -10.25
CA THR A 184 7.27 -15.10 -10.19
C THR A 184 6.87 -15.35 -8.73
N VAL A 185 5.57 -15.36 -8.45
CA VAL A 185 4.99 -15.67 -7.14
C VAL A 185 4.29 -17.04 -7.23
N PRO A 186 5.02 -18.16 -7.03
CA PRO A 186 4.44 -19.50 -7.17
C PRO A 186 3.35 -19.79 -6.14
N GLN A 187 3.44 -19.20 -4.95
CA GLN A 187 2.43 -19.31 -3.90
C GLN A 187 2.49 -18.12 -2.95
N ALA A 188 1.32 -17.68 -2.49
CA ALA A 188 1.20 -16.68 -1.45
C ALA A 188 -0.14 -16.83 -0.72
N LEU A 189 -0.19 -16.40 0.53
CA LEU A 189 -1.40 -16.29 1.33
C LEU A 189 -1.44 -14.90 1.95
N LEU A 190 -2.38 -14.07 1.51
CA LEU A 190 -2.55 -12.70 1.94
C LEU A 190 -3.78 -12.62 2.87
N LYS A 191 -3.56 -12.22 4.12
CA LYS A 191 -4.53 -12.13 5.21
C LYS A 191 -4.45 -10.78 5.91
N PRO A 192 -4.72 -9.66 5.21
CA PRO A 192 -4.59 -8.33 5.82
C PRO A 192 -5.45 -8.24 7.08
N LYS A 193 -4.89 -7.60 8.11
CA LYS A 193 -5.61 -7.37 9.36
C LYS A 193 -6.79 -6.42 9.10
N GLU A 194 -8.00 -6.86 9.46
CA GLU A 194 -9.18 -6.01 9.43
C GLU A 194 -9.05 -4.98 10.56
N LEU A 195 -8.81 -3.73 10.19
CA LEU A 195 -8.82 -2.61 11.12
C LEU A 195 -10.23 -2.01 11.10
N GLU A 196 -10.94 -2.10 12.22
CA GLU A 196 -12.20 -1.37 12.39
C GLU A 196 -11.89 0.13 12.53
N GLY A 197 -12.46 0.96 11.66
CA GLY A 197 -12.57 2.41 11.88
C GLY A 197 -11.35 3.27 11.50
N THR A 198 -10.63 2.98 10.42
CA THR A 198 -9.62 3.92 9.91
C THR A 198 -10.18 4.77 8.76
N VAL A 199 -10.58 5.99 9.09
CA VAL A 199 -10.65 7.07 8.09
C VAL A 199 -9.22 7.23 7.58
N ARG A 200 -8.98 6.95 6.29
CA ARG A 200 -7.73 7.36 5.66
C ARG A 200 -7.60 8.87 5.90
N PRO A 201 -6.55 9.36 6.56
CA PRO A 201 -6.32 10.79 6.56
C PRO A 201 -6.27 11.25 5.10
N SER A 202 -7.10 12.24 4.76
CA SER A 202 -6.95 12.95 3.50
C SER A 202 -5.50 13.43 3.42
N SER A 203 -4.84 13.24 2.28
CA SER A 203 -3.45 13.64 2.06
C SER A 203 -3.23 15.17 2.05
N ASP A 204 -4.21 15.95 2.46
CA ASP A 204 -4.20 17.42 2.43
C ASP A 204 -4.26 18.01 3.84
N GLU A 205 -3.33 17.60 4.71
CA GLU A 205 -3.04 18.36 5.92
C GLU A 205 -1.71 19.11 5.71
N ILE A 206 -1.82 20.32 5.18
CA ILE A 206 -0.69 21.25 5.14
C ILE A 206 -0.55 21.81 6.56
N ILE A 207 0.49 21.40 7.28
CA ILE A 207 0.88 22.07 8.53
C ILE A 207 1.37 23.48 8.16
N VAL A 208 0.50 24.48 8.31
CA VAL A 208 0.88 25.89 8.13
C VAL A 208 1.78 26.30 9.29
N GLY A 209 3.09 26.38 9.06
CA GLY A 209 4.05 26.98 10.00
C GLY A 209 5.36 26.25 10.23
N ALA A 210 5.57 25.06 9.66
CA ALA A 210 6.90 24.46 9.64
C ALA A 210 7.75 25.14 8.56
N ALA A 211 8.92 25.68 8.94
CA ALA A 211 9.93 26.06 7.97
C ALA A 211 10.16 24.86 7.05
N ALA A 212 10.17 25.09 5.73
CA ALA A 212 10.43 24.04 4.75
C ALA A 212 11.73 23.34 5.14
N GLU A 213 11.61 22.14 5.71
CA GLU A 213 12.72 21.21 5.80
C GLU A 213 13.19 21.01 4.36
N PRO A 214 14.50 21.08 4.07
CA PRO A 214 14.99 20.77 2.74
C PRO A 214 14.44 19.39 2.39
N GLU A 215 13.62 19.30 1.34
CA GLU A 215 13.09 18.05 0.85
C GLU A 215 14.27 17.09 0.75
N PRO A 216 14.26 15.95 1.48
CA PRO A 216 15.36 15.00 1.38
C PRO A 216 15.52 14.68 -0.10
N GLU A 217 16.74 14.80 -0.63
CA GLU A 217 17.03 14.44 -2.02
C GLU A 217 16.51 13.02 -2.24
N THR A 218 15.33 12.90 -2.84
CA THR A 218 14.68 11.62 -3.03
C THR A 218 15.54 10.87 -4.03
N LEU A 219 16.07 9.72 -3.61
CA LEU A 219 16.86 8.89 -4.51
C LEU A 219 15.98 8.56 -5.72
N ALA A 220 16.36 9.07 -6.89
CA ALA A 220 15.67 8.75 -8.13
C ALA A 220 15.68 7.22 -8.31
N TRP A 221 14.54 6.64 -8.66
CA TRP A 221 14.46 5.20 -8.87
C TRP A 221 13.59 4.88 -10.09
N ASN A 222 13.96 3.79 -10.77
CA ASN A 222 13.26 3.25 -11.93
C ASN A 222 12.90 1.78 -11.68
N LEU A 223 11.67 1.41 -12.00
CA LEU A 223 11.14 0.05 -11.89
C LEU A 223 10.62 -0.40 -13.25
N ASP A 224 11.01 -1.60 -13.68
CA ASP A 224 10.41 -2.31 -14.83
C ASP A 224 10.33 -3.82 -14.52
N LEU A 225 9.26 -4.22 -13.86
CA LEU A 225 9.07 -5.59 -13.37
C LEU A 225 7.89 -6.28 -14.03
N ARG A 226 8.11 -7.51 -14.50
CA ARG A 226 7.03 -8.43 -14.85
C ARG A 226 6.72 -9.33 -13.66
N LEU A 227 5.60 -9.10 -13.01
CA LEU A 227 5.04 -9.95 -11.97
C LEU A 227 4.18 -11.05 -12.57
N ILE A 228 4.44 -12.31 -12.20
CA ILE A 228 3.66 -13.47 -12.65
C ILE A 228 3.15 -14.20 -11.41
N LEU A 229 1.82 -14.32 -11.27
CA LEU A 229 1.20 -15.04 -10.18
C LEU A 229 0.92 -16.49 -10.58
N GLY A 230 1.37 -17.44 -9.77
CA GLY A 230 1.08 -18.86 -9.94
C GLY A 230 -0.30 -19.25 -9.38
N ASP A 231 -0.64 -20.52 -9.51
CA ASP A 231 -2.00 -21.04 -9.18
C ASP A 231 -2.31 -21.12 -7.68
N ARG A 232 -1.36 -20.77 -6.81
CA ARG A 232 -1.48 -20.89 -5.33
C ARG A 232 -1.34 -19.56 -4.63
N VAL A 233 -1.77 -18.48 -5.28
CA VAL A 233 -1.83 -17.14 -4.67
C VAL A 233 -3.24 -16.91 -4.15
N ARG A 234 -3.38 -16.79 -2.84
CA ARG A 234 -4.67 -16.68 -2.13
C ARG A 234 -4.78 -15.37 -1.39
N PHE A 235 -5.99 -14.82 -1.39
CA PHE A 235 -6.36 -13.66 -0.61
C PHE A 235 -7.57 -13.97 0.27
N GLU A 236 -7.48 -13.63 1.55
CA GLU A 236 -8.54 -13.78 2.54
C GLU A 236 -8.63 -12.51 3.41
N GLY A 237 -9.65 -11.69 3.19
CA GLY A 237 -9.89 -10.49 4.00
C GLY A 237 -11.05 -9.67 3.46
N PHE A 238 -11.64 -8.82 4.30
CA PHE A 238 -12.74 -7.94 3.92
C PHE A 238 -13.93 -8.70 3.32
N GLY A 239 -14.19 -9.92 3.81
CA GLY A 239 -15.22 -10.82 3.28
C GLY A 239 -14.87 -11.54 1.97
N LEU A 240 -13.77 -11.19 1.29
CA LEU A 240 -13.30 -11.85 0.07
C LEU A 240 -12.40 -13.04 0.41
N LYS A 241 -12.68 -14.19 -0.19
CA LYS A 241 -11.80 -15.37 -0.21
C LYS A 241 -11.64 -15.84 -1.65
N THR A 242 -10.46 -15.66 -2.21
CA THR A 242 -10.21 -15.90 -3.64
C THR A 242 -8.80 -16.42 -3.88
N ASP A 243 -8.67 -17.29 -4.88
CA ASP A 243 -7.41 -17.52 -5.57
C ASP A 243 -7.23 -16.40 -6.62
N ILE A 244 -5.99 -15.96 -6.83
CA ILE A 244 -5.62 -14.87 -7.73
C ILE A 244 -4.61 -15.43 -8.73
N THR A 245 -4.88 -15.28 -10.02
CA THR A 245 -3.96 -15.66 -11.10
C THR A 245 -3.75 -14.49 -12.05
N GLY A 246 -2.72 -14.57 -12.89
CA GLY A 246 -2.47 -13.59 -13.94
C GLY A 246 -1.08 -12.99 -13.90
N GLN A 247 -0.93 -11.87 -14.62
CA GLN A 247 0.37 -11.24 -14.84
C GLN A 247 0.23 -9.73 -14.93
N LEU A 248 1.20 -9.03 -14.37
CA LEU A 248 1.29 -7.57 -14.37
C LEU A 248 2.69 -7.12 -14.81
N GLY A 249 2.76 -6.16 -15.72
CA GLY A 249 3.92 -5.32 -15.95
C GLY A 249 3.83 -4.08 -15.08
N LEU A 250 4.80 -3.85 -14.22
CA LEU A 250 4.91 -2.72 -13.31
C LEU A 250 6.00 -1.79 -13.82
N ARG A 251 5.67 -0.51 -14.01
CA ARG A 251 6.65 0.51 -14.39
C ARG A 251 6.52 1.73 -13.49
N GLU A 252 7.64 2.21 -13.01
CA GLU A 252 7.73 3.44 -12.23
C GLU A 252 9.02 4.18 -12.61
N GLY A 253 8.93 5.49 -12.76
CA GLY A 253 10.08 6.36 -13.01
C GLY A 253 10.20 7.46 -11.95
N PRO A 254 11.34 8.18 -11.89
CA PRO A 254 11.58 9.20 -10.88
C PRO A 254 10.50 10.27 -10.88
N GLY A 255 9.86 10.48 -9.72
CA GLY A 255 8.81 11.50 -9.55
C GLY A 255 7.49 11.20 -10.25
N THR A 256 7.24 9.95 -10.67
CA THR A 256 5.97 9.51 -11.29
C THR A 256 5.27 8.47 -10.43
N LEU A 257 3.95 8.37 -10.54
CA LEU A 257 3.19 7.29 -9.89
C LEU A 257 3.45 5.95 -10.59
N PRO A 258 3.53 4.83 -9.86
CA PRO A 258 3.64 3.51 -10.46
C PRO A 258 2.43 3.19 -11.33
N VAL A 259 2.70 2.77 -12.56
CA VAL A 259 1.68 2.30 -13.50
C VAL A 259 1.80 0.80 -13.70
N ALA A 260 0.66 0.15 -13.90
CA ALA A 260 0.61 -1.27 -14.22
C ALA A 260 -0.10 -1.53 -15.54
N SER A 261 0.27 -2.64 -16.18
CA SER A 261 -0.40 -3.20 -17.35
C SER A 261 -0.56 -4.71 -17.20
N GLY A 262 -1.70 -5.27 -17.61
CA GLY A 262 -1.98 -6.70 -17.50
C GLY A 262 -3.34 -6.99 -16.89
N GLU A 263 -3.52 -8.21 -16.41
CA GLU A 263 -4.79 -8.70 -15.91
C GLU A 263 -4.56 -9.63 -14.72
N LEU A 264 -5.37 -9.43 -13.68
CA LEU A 264 -5.54 -10.39 -12.60
C LEU A 264 -6.94 -11.01 -12.69
N VAL A 265 -7.01 -12.31 -12.48
CA VAL A 265 -8.25 -13.08 -12.44
C VAL A 265 -8.45 -13.60 -11.02
N LEU A 266 -9.63 -13.33 -10.48
CA LEU A 266 -10.11 -13.75 -9.18
C LEU A 266 -11.09 -14.90 -9.36
N ASP A 267 -10.86 -15.99 -8.64
CA ASP A 267 -11.78 -17.10 -8.52
C ASP A 267 -12.02 -17.42 -7.04
N GLY A 268 -13.29 -17.39 -6.62
CA GLY A 268 -13.63 -17.63 -5.22
C GLY A 268 -14.99 -17.10 -4.82
N ARG A 269 -15.08 -16.63 -3.57
CA ARG A 269 -16.33 -16.19 -2.94
C ARG A 269 -16.17 -14.88 -2.21
N TYR A 270 -17.24 -14.12 -2.17
CA TYR A 270 -17.36 -12.89 -1.41
C TYR A 270 -18.51 -13.00 -0.43
N ARG A 271 -18.26 -12.69 0.84
CA ARG A 271 -19.25 -12.70 1.91
C ARG A 271 -19.53 -11.29 2.37
N ALA A 272 -20.76 -10.84 2.20
CA ALA A 272 -21.26 -9.57 2.72
C ALA A 272 -22.68 -9.73 3.26
N TYR A 273 -23.01 -9.00 4.33
CA TYR A 273 -24.33 -9.02 4.96
C TYR A 273 -24.81 -10.44 5.35
N GLY A 274 -23.87 -11.32 5.69
CA GLY A 274 -24.16 -12.72 6.04
C GLY A 274 -24.48 -13.63 4.86
N GLN A 275 -24.38 -13.15 3.61
CA GLN A 275 -24.63 -13.93 2.40
C GLN A 275 -23.33 -14.25 1.68
N ASP A 276 -23.22 -15.48 1.17
CA ASP A 276 -22.11 -15.92 0.31
C ASP A 276 -22.48 -15.73 -1.16
N LEU A 277 -21.62 -15.03 -1.90
CA LEU A 277 -21.70 -14.86 -3.35
C LEU A 277 -20.50 -15.57 -3.99
N THR A 278 -20.75 -16.39 -5.01
CA THR A 278 -19.71 -17.06 -5.81
C THR A 278 -19.32 -16.14 -6.96
N ILE A 279 -18.02 -15.95 -7.19
CA ILE A 279 -17.49 -15.14 -8.28
C ILE A 279 -17.61 -15.95 -9.58
N GLU A 280 -18.45 -15.50 -10.50
CA GLU A 280 -18.59 -16.08 -11.85
C GLU A 280 -17.57 -15.48 -12.82
N ARG A 281 -17.22 -14.21 -12.59
CA ARG A 281 -16.22 -13.46 -13.35
C ARG A 281 -15.53 -12.49 -12.41
N GLY A 282 -14.22 -12.55 -12.30
CA GLY A 282 -13.46 -11.67 -11.42
C GLY A 282 -12.24 -11.09 -12.10
N ARG A 283 -12.41 -10.10 -12.99
CA ARG A 283 -11.28 -9.53 -13.75
C ARG A 283 -10.89 -8.16 -13.21
N ILE A 284 -9.61 -7.99 -12.90
CA ILE A 284 -9.00 -6.70 -12.59
C ILE A 284 -8.05 -6.37 -13.74
N LEU A 285 -8.31 -5.26 -14.42
CA LEU A 285 -7.67 -4.88 -15.66
C LEU A 285 -6.78 -3.65 -15.45
N TYR A 286 -5.52 -3.78 -15.85
CA TYR A 286 -4.54 -2.71 -15.83
C TYR A 286 -4.17 -2.36 -17.27
N THR A 287 -4.47 -1.14 -17.70
CA THR A 287 -4.25 -0.67 -19.07
C THR A 287 -3.25 0.48 -19.13
N GLY A 288 -2.14 0.38 -18.39
CA GLY A 288 -1.17 1.47 -18.23
C GLY A 288 -1.67 2.57 -17.28
N VAL A 289 -2.53 2.21 -16.35
CA VAL A 289 -3.12 3.10 -15.34
C VAL A 289 -2.32 3.04 -14.03
N PRO A 290 -2.45 4.04 -13.14
CA PRO A 290 -1.92 3.96 -11.79
C PRO A 290 -2.37 2.68 -11.06
N LEU A 291 -1.49 2.14 -10.22
CA LEU A 291 -1.74 0.88 -9.49
C LEU A 291 -3.03 0.89 -8.64
N ASP A 292 -3.46 2.06 -8.20
CA ASP A 292 -4.63 2.30 -7.35
C ASP A 292 -5.92 2.64 -8.12
N SER A 293 -5.88 2.65 -9.45
CA SER A 293 -7.04 2.90 -10.32
C SER A 293 -7.31 1.80 -11.36
N PRO A 294 -7.25 0.49 -11.04
CA PRO A 294 -7.53 -0.54 -12.04
C PRO A 294 -9.00 -0.51 -12.50
N GLY A 295 -9.22 -1.02 -13.71
CA GLY A 295 -10.55 -1.35 -14.19
C GLY A 295 -11.06 -2.65 -13.58
N LEU A 296 -12.36 -2.70 -13.28
CA LEU A 296 -13.05 -3.84 -12.70
C LEU A 296 -14.06 -4.40 -13.70
N ASP A 297 -14.14 -5.72 -13.80
CA ASP A 297 -15.22 -6.49 -14.43
C ASP A 297 -15.49 -7.71 -13.55
N LEU A 298 -16.31 -7.48 -12.52
CA LEU A 298 -16.65 -8.46 -11.51
C LEU A 298 -18.13 -8.83 -11.60
N ARG A 299 -18.44 -10.11 -11.47
CA ARG A 299 -19.79 -10.64 -11.40
C ARG A 299 -19.80 -11.75 -10.37
N ALA A 300 -20.64 -11.61 -9.35
CA ALA A 300 -20.82 -12.61 -8.32
C ALA A 300 -22.30 -12.87 -8.07
N SER A 301 -22.66 -14.12 -7.80
CA SER A 301 -24.06 -14.52 -7.66
C SER A 301 -24.27 -15.55 -6.55
N ARG A 302 -25.52 -15.70 -6.14
CA ARG A 302 -26.01 -16.79 -5.31
C ARG A 302 -27.21 -17.42 -5.99
N GLU A 303 -27.33 -18.73 -5.82
CA GLU A 303 -28.54 -19.47 -6.16
C GLU A 303 -29.39 -19.62 -4.91
N PHE A 304 -30.69 -19.38 -5.05
CA PHE A 304 -31.68 -19.61 -4.00
C PHE A 304 -32.96 -20.16 -4.62
N GLN A 305 -33.30 -21.40 -4.28
CA GLN A 305 -34.38 -22.14 -4.93
C GLN A 305 -34.17 -22.16 -6.46
N GLU A 306 -35.11 -21.64 -7.25
CA GLU A 306 -35.03 -21.55 -8.71
C GLU A 306 -34.62 -20.14 -9.20
N GLN A 307 -34.01 -19.33 -8.34
CA GLN A 307 -33.66 -17.94 -8.64
C GLN A 307 -32.16 -17.70 -8.43
N THR A 308 -31.53 -17.02 -9.38
CA THR A 308 -30.16 -16.52 -9.24
C THR A 308 -30.21 -15.03 -8.98
N VAL A 309 -29.53 -14.55 -7.95
CA VAL A 309 -29.42 -13.12 -7.63
C VAL A 309 -27.95 -12.77 -7.44
N GLY A 310 -27.50 -11.66 -8.01
CA GLY A 310 -26.10 -11.30 -7.98
C GLY A 310 -25.82 -9.83 -8.13
N VAL A 311 -24.54 -9.51 -8.04
CA VAL A 311 -23.98 -8.17 -8.21
C VAL A 311 -23.00 -8.19 -9.38
N GLU A 312 -23.09 -7.17 -10.22
CA GLU A 312 -22.12 -6.87 -11.27
C GLU A 312 -21.43 -5.53 -10.93
N VAL A 313 -20.10 -5.52 -10.94
CA VAL A 313 -19.27 -4.34 -10.67
C VAL A 313 -18.42 -4.07 -11.90
N ARG A 314 -18.54 -2.86 -12.46
CA ARG A 314 -17.75 -2.43 -13.62
C ARG A 314 -17.16 -1.03 -13.39
N GLY A 315 -16.23 -0.61 -14.23
CA GLY A 315 -15.62 0.73 -14.16
C GLY A 315 -14.32 0.74 -13.36
N LEU A 316 -13.88 1.92 -12.93
CA LEU A 316 -12.62 2.08 -12.21
C LEU A 316 -12.79 1.77 -10.72
N LEU A 317 -11.77 1.25 -10.05
CA LEU A 317 -11.81 0.96 -8.61
C LEU A 317 -12.20 2.18 -7.75
N GLN A 318 -11.84 3.39 -8.19
CA GLN A 318 -12.16 4.65 -7.49
C GLN A 318 -13.60 5.12 -7.74
N GLN A 319 -14.22 4.68 -8.82
CA GLN A 319 -15.59 5.02 -9.22
C GLN A 319 -16.29 3.80 -9.84
N PRO A 320 -16.59 2.76 -9.04
CA PRO A 320 -17.22 1.56 -9.56
C PRO A 320 -18.71 1.79 -9.84
N ASP A 321 -19.19 1.31 -10.99
CA ASP A 321 -20.60 1.15 -11.33
C ASP A 321 -21.07 -0.22 -10.82
N VAL A 322 -21.91 -0.22 -9.78
CA VAL A 322 -22.40 -1.45 -9.15
C VAL A 322 -23.88 -1.64 -9.46
N LYS A 323 -24.23 -2.80 -10.03
CA LYS A 323 -25.60 -3.16 -10.42
C LYS A 323 -26.00 -4.49 -9.81
N VAL A 324 -27.26 -4.56 -9.38
CA VAL A 324 -27.87 -5.81 -8.93
C VAL A 324 -28.62 -6.44 -10.10
N PHE A 325 -28.48 -7.76 -10.27
CA PHE A 325 -29.20 -8.53 -11.27
C PHE A 325 -29.91 -9.74 -10.67
N SER A 326 -30.90 -10.27 -11.39
CA SER A 326 -31.62 -11.49 -11.01
C SER A 326 -32.09 -12.27 -12.25
N ALA A 327 -32.19 -13.59 -12.11
CA ALA A 327 -32.79 -14.49 -13.08
C ALA A 327 -33.78 -15.41 -12.33
N PRO A 328 -35.10 -15.36 -12.61
CA PRO A 328 -35.78 -14.46 -13.55
C PRO A 328 -35.70 -12.98 -13.13
N LEU A 329 -36.02 -12.06 -14.06
CA LEU A 329 -35.88 -10.62 -13.83
C LEU A 329 -36.84 -10.12 -12.74
N LEU A 330 -36.28 -9.71 -11.59
CA LEU A 330 -36.99 -9.08 -10.49
C LEU A 330 -36.84 -7.54 -10.53
N PRO A 331 -37.75 -6.80 -9.88
CA PRO A 331 -37.51 -5.39 -9.55
C PRO A 331 -36.23 -5.23 -8.74
N GLN A 332 -35.44 -4.17 -9.01
CA GLN A 332 -34.13 -3.95 -8.35
C GLN A 332 -34.21 -3.96 -6.82
N SER A 333 -35.29 -3.44 -6.24
CA SER A 333 -35.50 -3.43 -4.78
C SER A 333 -35.67 -4.84 -4.21
N ASP A 334 -36.33 -5.73 -4.94
CA ASP A 334 -36.52 -7.12 -4.49
C ASP A 334 -35.22 -7.92 -4.66
N ALA A 335 -34.52 -7.74 -5.78
CA ALA A 335 -33.22 -8.36 -5.98
C ALA A 335 -32.20 -7.91 -4.92
N LEU A 336 -32.19 -6.62 -4.57
CA LEU A 336 -31.37 -6.10 -3.48
C LEU A 336 -31.78 -6.67 -2.12
N ALA A 337 -33.09 -6.76 -1.83
CA ALA A 337 -33.60 -7.38 -0.61
C ALA A 337 -33.12 -8.84 -0.49
N TYR A 338 -33.16 -9.61 -1.57
CA TYR A 338 -32.63 -10.97 -1.59
C TYR A 338 -31.12 -11.03 -1.35
N LEU A 339 -30.33 -10.09 -1.89
CA LEU A 339 -28.88 -10.08 -1.69
C LEU A 339 -28.46 -9.79 -0.25
N VAL A 340 -29.22 -8.96 0.48
CA VAL A 340 -28.81 -8.50 1.82
C VAL A 340 -29.57 -9.24 2.91
N LEU A 341 -30.87 -9.49 2.72
CA LEU A 341 -31.75 -10.14 3.71
C LEU A 341 -31.94 -11.64 3.45
N GLY A 342 -31.63 -12.10 2.25
CA GLY A 342 -31.91 -13.48 1.83
C GLY A 342 -33.39 -13.77 1.56
N ARG A 343 -34.26 -12.75 1.59
CA ARG A 343 -35.72 -12.84 1.46
C ARG A 343 -36.29 -11.63 0.69
N PRO A 344 -37.47 -11.75 0.07
CA PRO A 344 -38.07 -10.63 -0.66
C PRO A 344 -38.50 -9.50 0.28
N LEU A 345 -38.60 -8.28 -0.27
CA LEU A 345 -38.86 -7.07 0.52
C LEU A 345 -40.23 -7.09 1.23
N ASN A 346 -41.22 -7.79 0.68
CA ASN A 346 -42.53 -7.94 1.30
C ASN A 346 -42.53 -8.82 2.58
N GLN A 347 -41.43 -9.53 2.84
CA GLN A 347 -41.20 -10.31 4.06
C GLN A 347 -40.17 -9.65 4.98
N ALA A 348 -39.73 -8.43 4.66
CA ALA A 348 -38.79 -7.68 5.47
C ALA A 348 -39.49 -7.09 6.71
N SER A 349 -38.82 -7.16 7.85
CA SER A 349 -39.25 -6.54 9.11
C SER A 349 -38.84 -5.06 9.17
N SER A 350 -39.32 -4.32 10.19
CA SER A 350 -38.87 -2.95 10.45
C SER A 350 -37.35 -2.86 10.65
N ASP A 351 -36.75 -3.85 11.29
CA ASP A 351 -35.32 -3.89 11.60
C ASP A 351 -34.47 -4.14 10.35
N ASP A 352 -35.00 -4.89 9.38
CA ASP A 352 -34.37 -5.15 8.09
C ASP A 352 -34.24 -3.88 7.21
N SER A 353 -35.05 -2.85 7.50
CA SER A 353 -35.04 -1.58 6.74
C SER A 353 -33.71 -0.83 6.91
N ALA A 354 -33.08 -0.91 8.08
CA ALA A 354 -31.79 -0.28 8.34
C ALA A 354 -30.63 -0.98 7.60
N ALA A 355 -30.69 -2.29 7.44
CA ALA A 355 -29.72 -3.04 6.63
C ALA A 355 -29.89 -2.73 5.13
N MET A 356 -31.14 -2.64 4.67
CA MET A 356 -31.47 -2.21 3.31
C MET A 356 -30.96 -0.82 2.97
N ASN A 357 -31.18 0.16 3.86
CA ASN A 357 -30.73 1.53 3.63
C ASN A 357 -29.19 1.62 3.53
N ARG A 358 -28.46 0.88 4.38
CA ARG A 358 -26.99 0.82 4.31
C ARG A 358 -26.49 0.22 3.01
N ALA A 359 -27.10 -0.87 2.54
CA ALA A 359 -26.73 -1.50 1.28
C ALA A 359 -27.07 -0.61 0.07
N ALA A 360 -28.25 0.01 0.05
CA ALA A 360 -28.63 0.94 -1.03
C ALA A 360 -27.70 2.16 -1.09
N ALA A 361 -27.30 2.71 0.07
CA ALA A 361 -26.32 3.78 0.15
C ALA A 361 -24.94 3.36 -0.36
N ALA A 362 -24.46 2.18 0.04
CA ALA A 362 -23.17 1.64 -0.39
C ALA A 362 -23.11 1.36 -1.91
N LEU A 363 -24.23 0.99 -2.52
CA LEU A 363 -24.34 0.74 -3.96
C LEU A 363 -24.59 2.02 -4.78
N GLY A 364 -24.69 3.19 -4.14
CA GLY A 364 -25.10 4.43 -4.82
C GLY A 364 -26.55 4.41 -5.35
N LEU A 365 -27.31 3.35 -5.04
CA LEU A 365 -28.72 3.20 -5.37
C LEU A 365 -29.62 4.06 -4.48
N ALA A 366 -29.09 4.58 -3.38
CA ALA A 366 -29.67 5.69 -2.63
C ALA A 366 -29.56 7.01 -3.43
N GLY A 367 -29.97 7.00 -4.70
CA GLY A 367 -30.38 8.21 -5.38
C GLY A 367 -31.61 8.75 -4.66
N GLY A 368 -31.48 9.92 -4.04
CA GLY A 368 -32.54 10.60 -3.28
C GLY A 368 -33.86 10.78 -4.06
N GLU A 369 -33.84 10.56 -5.36
CA GLU A 369 -34.95 10.71 -6.30
C GLU A 369 -36.05 9.64 -6.17
N LEU A 370 -35.71 8.37 -5.89
CA LEU A 370 -36.71 7.29 -5.75
C LEU A 370 -37.49 7.36 -4.42
N LEU A 371 -36.83 7.85 -3.36
CA LEU A 371 -37.45 8.10 -2.05
C LEU A 371 -38.23 9.42 -2.04
N ALA A 372 -37.70 10.49 -2.67
CA ALA A 372 -38.39 11.77 -2.82
C ALA A 372 -39.74 11.62 -3.54
N GLN A 373 -39.79 10.85 -4.62
CA GLN A 373 -41.03 10.66 -5.40
C GLN A 373 -42.09 9.84 -4.65
N ARG A 374 -41.70 8.86 -3.83
CA ARG A 374 -42.65 7.99 -3.10
C ARG A 374 -43.19 8.62 -1.81
N ILE A 375 -42.39 9.42 -1.12
CA ILE A 375 -42.80 10.13 0.10
C ILE A 375 -43.53 11.43 -0.25
N GLY A 376 -43.04 12.19 -1.23
CA GLY A 376 -43.66 13.43 -1.70
C GLY A 376 -45.09 13.25 -2.22
N GLY A 377 -45.34 12.17 -2.97
CA GLY A 377 -46.65 11.88 -3.58
C GLY A 377 -47.77 11.46 -2.60
N ARG A 378 -47.44 10.96 -1.39
CA ARG A 378 -48.44 10.51 -0.39
C ARG A 378 -48.60 11.43 0.80
N LEU A 379 -47.57 12.22 1.15
CA LEU A 379 -47.60 13.13 2.30
C LEU A 379 -47.81 14.61 1.91
N GLY A 380 -47.91 14.93 0.61
CA GLY A 380 -48.10 16.31 0.15
C GLY A 380 -46.91 17.22 0.50
N VAL A 381 -45.72 16.63 0.56
CA VAL A 381 -44.44 17.32 0.82
C VAL A 381 -43.96 17.92 -0.49
N GLN A 382 -43.64 19.21 -0.47
CA GLN A 382 -43.31 19.97 -1.69
C GLN A 382 -41.80 20.04 -1.95
N ASP A 383 -40.98 19.84 -0.92
CA ASP A 383 -39.52 19.94 -0.99
C ASP A 383 -38.87 18.72 -0.32
N VAL A 384 -37.97 18.05 -1.03
CA VAL A 384 -37.12 16.98 -0.49
C VAL A 384 -35.69 17.28 -0.88
N GLU A 385 -34.83 17.50 0.11
CA GLU A 385 -33.44 17.90 -0.10
C GLU A 385 -32.52 17.05 0.77
N ILE A 386 -31.40 16.58 0.19
CA ILE A 386 -30.29 16.01 0.94
C ILE A 386 -29.33 17.14 1.27
N ARG A 387 -29.19 17.45 2.56
CA ARG A 387 -28.31 18.52 3.04
C ARG A 387 -27.05 17.91 3.62
N ASN A 388 -25.90 18.38 3.14
CA ASN A 388 -24.59 18.01 3.68
C ASN A 388 -23.97 19.25 4.35
N SER A 389 -23.62 19.13 5.63
CA SER A 389 -22.97 20.20 6.42
C SER A 389 -21.44 20.20 6.34
N GLY A 390 -20.85 19.43 5.42
CA GLY A 390 -19.40 19.37 5.17
C GLY A 390 -18.75 18.05 5.59
N ASP A 391 -19.45 17.21 6.34
CA ASP A 391 -19.03 15.84 6.71
C ASP A 391 -20.10 14.85 6.25
N VAL A 392 -19.70 13.80 5.52
CA VAL A 392 -20.60 12.74 5.03
C VAL A 392 -21.37 12.11 6.18
N ALA A 393 -20.75 11.96 7.36
CA ALA A 393 -21.39 11.42 8.57
C ALA A 393 -22.55 12.30 9.10
N THR A 394 -22.62 13.57 8.67
CA THR A 394 -23.67 14.54 9.06
C THR A 394 -24.73 14.76 7.98
N SER A 395 -24.71 13.95 6.92
CA SER A 395 -25.71 14.05 5.84
C SER A 395 -27.12 13.81 6.37
N GLU A 396 -28.05 14.72 6.07
CA GLU A 396 -29.43 14.68 6.53
C GLU A 396 -30.39 14.67 5.34
N LEU A 397 -31.38 13.78 5.37
CA LEU A 397 -32.51 13.81 4.45
C LEU A 397 -33.61 14.68 5.06
N SER A 398 -33.95 15.78 4.40
CA SER A 398 -34.93 16.75 4.89
C SER A 398 -36.20 16.79 4.03
N PHE A 399 -37.34 16.91 4.69
CA PHE A 399 -38.69 16.96 4.12
C PHE A 399 -39.34 18.29 4.50
N GLY A 400 -39.71 19.09 3.51
CA GLY A 400 -40.16 20.47 3.71
C GLY A 400 -41.51 20.79 3.09
N ARG A 401 -42.24 21.71 3.72
CA ARG A 401 -43.48 22.27 3.18
C ARG A 401 -43.70 23.71 3.64
N TYR A 402 -44.22 24.53 2.72
CA TYR A 402 -44.80 25.83 3.04
C TYR A 402 -46.21 25.62 3.60
N LEU A 403 -46.43 25.98 4.86
CA LEU A 403 -47.77 26.03 5.47
C LEU A 403 -48.50 27.32 5.11
N THR A 404 -47.74 28.40 4.89
CA THR A 404 -48.21 29.66 4.33
C THR A 404 -47.13 30.23 3.42
N PRO A 405 -47.39 31.28 2.61
CA PRO A 405 -46.35 31.93 1.81
C PRO A 405 -45.16 32.45 2.62
N ARG A 406 -45.31 32.61 3.95
CA ARG A 406 -44.28 33.14 4.87
C ARG A 406 -43.78 32.12 5.89
N LEU A 407 -44.35 30.92 5.95
CA LEU A 407 -44.03 29.90 6.95
C LEU A 407 -43.63 28.60 6.26
N TYR A 408 -42.35 28.26 6.38
CA TYR A 408 -41.77 27.02 5.91
C TYR A 408 -41.36 26.15 7.10
N ILE A 409 -41.81 24.90 7.11
CA ILE A 409 -41.41 23.90 8.10
C ILE A 409 -40.70 22.78 7.36
N SER A 410 -39.54 22.36 7.86
CA SER A 410 -38.88 21.15 7.42
C SER A 410 -38.50 20.25 8.58
N TYR A 411 -38.58 18.96 8.35
CA TYR A 411 -38.18 17.91 9.26
C TYR A 411 -37.13 17.07 8.54
N GLY A 412 -35.99 16.82 9.15
CA GLY A 412 -35.01 15.92 8.56
C GLY A 412 -34.43 14.93 9.54
N VAL A 413 -33.88 13.88 8.93
CA VAL A 413 -33.42 12.67 9.60
C VAL A 413 -32.02 12.39 9.08
N GLY A 414 -31.08 12.19 10.00
CA GLY A 414 -29.71 11.82 9.68
C GLY A 414 -29.65 10.51 8.90
N VAL A 415 -28.84 10.49 7.85
CA VAL A 415 -28.68 9.33 6.96
C VAL A 415 -27.79 8.26 7.60
N PHE A 416 -26.80 8.70 8.37
CA PHE A 416 -25.82 7.84 9.04
C PHE A 416 -25.96 7.82 10.57
N ASN A 417 -26.58 8.85 11.14
CA ASN A 417 -26.88 8.97 12.57
C ASN A 417 -28.39 9.07 12.79
N ALA A 418 -28.91 8.43 13.84
CA ALA A 418 -30.35 8.42 14.15
C ALA A 418 -30.81 9.72 14.83
N VAL A 419 -30.41 10.86 14.29
CA VAL A 419 -30.72 12.20 14.81
C VAL A 419 -31.80 12.81 13.95
N SER A 420 -32.84 13.35 14.58
CA SER A 420 -33.89 14.11 13.90
C SER A 420 -33.78 15.61 14.18
N THR A 421 -33.94 16.42 13.15
CA THR A 421 -33.88 17.88 13.24
C THR A 421 -35.16 18.49 12.69
N LEU A 422 -35.82 19.35 13.48
CA LEU A 422 -36.95 20.16 13.05
C LEU A 422 -36.48 21.59 12.80
N ARG A 423 -36.76 22.12 11.61
CA ARG A 423 -36.46 23.49 11.25
C ARG A 423 -37.72 24.24 10.89
N THR A 424 -37.82 25.47 11.35
CA THR A 424 -38.89 26.40 10.95
C THR A 424 -38.29 27.70 10.49
N ARG A 425 -38.73 28.18 9.33
CA ARG A 425 -38.40 29.51 8.79
C ARG A 425 -39.68 30.32 8.67
N TYR A 426 -39.71 31.48 9.33
CA TYR A 426 -40.83 32.39 9.30
C TYR A 426 -40.41 33.80 8.88
N GLU A 427 -41.04 34.33 7.83
CA GLU A 427 -40.78 35.67 7.32
C GLU A 427 -41.66 36.69 8.08
N LEU A 428 -41.07 37.35 9.09
CA LEU A 428 -41.72 38.38 9.89
C LEU A 428 -42.03 39.63 9.04
N SER A 429 -41.11 40.01 8.16
CA SER A 429 -41.29 41.10 7.18
C SER A 429 -40.38 40.88 5.97
N ARG A 430 -40.47 41.73 4.93
CA ARG A 430 -39.59 41.66 3.75
C ARG A 430 -38.09 41.70 4.07
N ARG A 431 -37.71 42.16 5.27
CA ARG A 431 -36.32 42.28 5.69
C ARG A 431 -35.96 41.41 6.89
N TRP A 432 -36.94 40.77 7.54
CA TRP A 432 -36.72 40.01 8.77
C TRP A 432 -37.20 38.58 8.61
N THR A 433 -36.29 37.62 8.78
CA THR A 433 -36.57 36.19 8.77
C THR A 433 -36.16 35.59 10.10
N LEU A 434 -37.06 34.87 10.75
CA LEU A 434 -36.78 34.06 11.92
C LEU A 434 -36.52 32.62 11.47
N ARG A 435 -35.43 32.01 11.93
CA ARG A 435 -35.14 30.58 11.75
C ARG A 435 -35.02 29.93 13.11
N THR A 436 -35.59 28.75 13.24
CA THR A 436 -35.44 27.90 14.42
C THR A 436 -34.97 26.54 13.94
N GLU A 437 -34.06 25.94 14.70
CA GLU A 437 -33.57 24.60 14.48
C GLU A 437 -33.60 23.88 15.82
N SER A 438 -34.12 22.65 15.82
CA SER A 438 -34.29 21.84 17.01
C SER A 438 -33.89 20.40 16.71
N GLY A 439 -32.80 19.94 17.31
CA GLY A 439 -32.23 18.60 17.13
C GLY A 439 -31.29 18.25 18.29
N VAL A 440 -30.04 17.90 18.01
CA VAL A 440 -29.00 17.70 19.05
C VAL A 440 -28.66 19.02 19.75
N GLN A 441 -28.69 20.12 18.99
CA GLN A 441 -28.62 21.48 19.50
C GLN A 441 -29.88 22.23 19.04
N SER A 442 -30.41 23.09 19.91
CA SER A 442 -31.52 23.99 19.58
C SER A 442 -30.98 25.40 19.38
N SER A 443 -31.28 26.01 18.24
CA SER A 443 -30.90 27.39 17.93
C SER A 443 -32.08 28.20 17.39
N ILE A 444 -32.01 29.52 17.61
CA ILE A 444 -32.96 30.48 17.07
C ILE A 444 -32.15 31.65 16.50
N ASP A 445 -32.27 31.86 15.20
CA ASP A 445 -31.58 32.91 14.47
C ASP A 445 -32.59 33.94 13.94
N ALA A 446 -32.28 35.22 14.10
CA ALA A 446 -33.00 36.32 13.46
C ALA A 446 -32.11 36.97 12.40
N ILE A 447 -32.52 36.85 11.14
CA ILE A 447 -31.74 37.29 9.98
C ILE A 447 -32.37 38.56 9.41
N TYR A 448 -31.56 39.60 9.29
CA TYR A 448 -31.93 40.86 8.64
C TYR A 448 -31.27 40.95 7.25
N THR A 449 -32.07 41.10 6.20
CA THR A 449 -31.59 41.20 4.81
C THR A 449 -31.73 42.62 4.28
N LEU A 450 -30.61 43.19 3.81
CA LEU A 450 -30.53 44.47 3.12
C LEU A 450 -30.37 44.20 1.62
N GLU A 451 -31.44 44.38 0.86
CA GLU A 451 -31.35 44.47 -0.61
C GLU A 451 -30.82 45.87 -0.97
N ARG A 452 -29.81 45.91 -1.87
CA ARG A 452 -29.28 47.14 -2.45
C ARG A 452 -29.90 47.41 -3.81
#